data_AF-A0AAV2WHD2-F1
#
_entry.id   AF-A0AAV2WHD2-F1
#
_cell.length_a   1.000
_cell.length_b   1.000
_cell.length_c   1.000
_cell.angle_alpha   90.00
_cell.angle_beta   90.00
_cell.angle_gamma   90.00
#
_symmetry.space_group_name_H-M   'P 1'
#
loop_
_entity.id
_entity.type
_entity.pdbx_description
1 polymer ?
#
loop_
_entity_poly.entity_id
_entity_poly.type
_entity_poly.pdbx_seq_one_letter_code
_entity_poly.pdbx_strand_id
1 'polypeptide(L)'
;MNAFSDTAKVTAAFALQAHIAFGVSFVGVLAGITFLPLDFWQRMFLAMSVLFLVTSAFTLAKVIRDQQESASVHARIDEARMEKLIAEHNPFTSAS
;
A
#
# COMPACT_ATOMS: atom_id res chain seq x y z
N MET A 1 29.62 3.11 4.37
CA MET A 1 28.74 3.06 5.57
C MET A 1 27.34 2.76 5.07
N ASN A 2 26.94 1.48 5.05
CA ASN A 2 25.64 1.04 4.56
C ASN A 2 24.66 1.07 5.73
N ALA A 3 23.98 2.20 5.91
CA ALA A 3 22.88 2.30 6.83
C ALA A 3 21.61 2.54 6.01
N PHE A 4 20.55 1.83 6.39
CA PHE A 4 19.15 2.04 6.01
C PHE A 4 18.70 1.44 4.67
N SER A 5 18.40 0.13 4.69
CA SER A 5 17.27 -0.43 3.93
C SER A 5 16.83 -1.77 4.54
N ASP A 6 16.61 -1.81 5.86
CA ASP A 6 15.71 -2.82 6.43
C ASP A 6 14.28 -2.34 6.15
N THR A 7 13.70 -2.76 5.03
CA THR A 7 12.26 -2.61 4.80
C THR A 7 11.57 -3.45 5.87
N ALA A 8 11.19 -2.82 6.98
CA ALA A 8 10.52 -3.49 8.09
C ALA A 8 9.25 -4.18 7.55
N LYS A 9 9.30 -5.51 7.46
CA LYS A 9 8.15 -6.30 7.02
C LYS A 9 7.06 -6.13 8.06
N VAL A 10 5.87 -5.72 7.63
CA VAL A 10 4.69 -5.68 8.50
C VAL A 10 4.49 -7.09 9.05
N THR A 11 4.58 -7.24 10.37
CA THR A 11 4.43 -8.54 11.02
C THR A 11 2.99 -9.02 10.85
N ALA A 12 2.80 -10.33 10.61
CA ALA A 12 1.48 -10.92 10.37
C ALA A 12 0.46 -10.62 11.48
N ALA A 13 0.91 -10.53 12.74
CA ALA A 13 0.08 -10.15 13.88
C ALA A 13 -0.49 -8.72 13.77
N PHE A 14 0.35 -7.75 13.36
CA PHE A 14 -0.07 -6.36 13.20
C PHE A 14 -1.02 -6.21 12.00
N ALA A 15 -0.75 -6.92 10.91
CA ALA A 15 -1.66 -6.97 9.77
C ALA A 15 -3.03 -7.54 10.16
N LEU A 16 -3.07 -8.66 10.88
CA LEU A 16 -4.32 -9.24 11.38
C LEU A 16 -5.08 -8.28 12.30
N GLN A 17 -4.39 -7.63 13.24
CA GLN A 17 -4.97 -6.63 14.12
C GLN A 17 -5.64 -5.50 13.34
N ALA A 18 -4.98 -4.98 12.29
CA ALA A 18 -5.53 -3.91 11.48
C ALA A 18 -6.84 -4.32 10.77
N HIS A 19 -6.92 -5.56 10.26
CA HIS A 19 -8.15 -6.07 9.63
C HIS A 19 -9.29 -6.21 10.66
N ILE A 20 -8.98 -6.67 11.87
CA ILE A 20 -9.96 -6.77 12.96
C ILE A 20 -10.45 -5.37 13.37
N ALA A 21 -9.55 -4.41 13.57
CA ALA A 21 -9.90 -3.04 13.93
C ALA A 21 -10.76 -2.37 12.86
N PHE A 22 -10.43 -2.57 11.59
CA PHE A 22 -11.24 -2.12 10.46
C PHE A 22 -12.64 -2.76 10.48
N GLY A 23 -12.72 -4.08 10.69
CA GLY A 23 -14.00 -4.80 10.78
C GLY A 23 -14.88 -4.28 11.92
N VAL A 24 -14.32 -4.07 13.10
CA VAL A 24 -15.05 -3.50 14.25
C VAL A 24 -15.54 -2.08 13.96
N SER A 25 -14.70 -1.23 13.36
CA SER A 25 -15.08 0.13 12.97
C SER A 25 -16.18 0.14 11.93
N PHE A 26 -16.08 -0.71 10.90
CA PHE A 26 -17.07 -0.82 9.83
C PHE A 26 -18.43 -1.29 10.38
N VAL A 27 -18.43 -2.31 11.24
CA VAL A 27 -19.65 -2.76 11.94
C VAL A 27 -20.21 -1.66 12.84
N GLY A 28 -19.35 -0.91 13.53
CA GLY A 28 -19.76 0.23 14.36
C GLY A 28 -20.48 1.32 13.56
N VAL A 29 -19.99 1.67 12.37
CA VAL A 29 -20.65 2.63 11.47
C VAL A 29 -22.00 2.09 10.99
N LEU A 30 -22.06 0.83 10.54
CA LEU A 30 -23.31 0.22 10.10
C LEU A 30 -24.35 0.16 11.23
N ALA A 31 -23.92 -0.25 12.43
CA ALA A 31 -24.76 -0.25 13.62
C ALA A 31 -25.27 1.17 13.92
N GLY A 32 -24.41 2.18 13.89
CA GLY A 32 -24.78 3.58 14.07
C GLY A 32 -25.85 4.02 13.07
N ILE A 33 -25.69 3.70 11.78
CA ILE A 33 -26.68 3.99 10.73
C ILE A 33 -28.03 3.29 11.02
N THR A 34 -28.03 2.08 11.58
CA THR A 34 -29.27 1.37 11.94
C THR A 34 -29.97 1.91 13.18
N PHE A 35 -29.22 2.36 14.19
CA PHE A 35 -29.78 2.93 15.43
C PHE A 35 -30.26 4.37 15.27
N LEU A 36 -29.80 5.08 14.23
CA LEU A 36 -30.28 6.41 13.94
C LEU A 36 -31.76 6.40 13.45
N PRO A 37 -32.63 7.27 14.01
CA PRO A 37 -34.02 7.42 13.57
C PRO A 37 -34.07 8.23 12.27
N LEU A 38 -33.74 7.57 11.17
CA LEU A 38 -33.72 8.14 9.81
C LEU A 38 -34.76 7.46 8.92
N ASP A 39 -35.21 8.19 7.91
CA ASP A 39 -36.05 7.62 6.85
C ASP A 39 -35.25 6.60 6.03
N PHE A 40 -35.97 5.64 5.43
CA PHE A 40 -35.38 4.56 4.65
C PHE A 40 -34.45 5.07 3.54
N TRP A 41 -34.83 6.15 2.86
CA TRP A 41 -34.06 6.73 1.77
C TRP A 41 -32.72 7.32 2.24
N GLN A 42 -32.74 8.08 3.34
CA GLN A 42 -31.53 8.68 3.94
C GLN A 42 -30.57 7.59 4.42
N ARG A 43 -31.12 6.53 5.04
CA ARG A 43 -30.35 5.37 5.49
C ARG A 43 -29.63 4.69 4.33
N MET A 44 -30.33 4.47 3.20
CA MET A 44 -29.73 3.87 2.00
C MET A 44 -28.65 4.76 1.37
N PHE A 45 -28.86 6.08 1.35
CA PHE A 45 -27.83 7.02 0.88
C PHE A 45 -26.55 6.97 1.72
N LEU A 46 -26.69 6.93 3.05
CA LEU A 46 -25.54 6.80 3.96
C LEU A 46 -24.85 5.44 3.80
N ALA A 47 -25.61 4.35 3.70
CA ALA A 47 -25.05 3.02 3.48
C ALA A 47 -24.25 2.95 2.18
N MET A 48 -24.81 3.46 1.07
CA MET A 48 -24.11 3.51 -0.22
C MET A 48 -22.86 4.40 -0.17
N SER A 49 -22.95 5.55 0.50
CA SER A 49 -21.84 6.47 0.66
C SER A 49 -20.69 5.84 1.43
N VAL A 50 -20.97 5.15 2.54
CA VAL A 50 -19.95 4.41 3.32
C VAL A 50 -19.33 3.30 2.50
N LEU A 51 -20.13 2.49 1.79
CA LEU A 51 -19.61 1.41 0.95
C LEU A 51 -18.69 1.94 -0.17
N PHE A 52 -19.10 3.00 -0.85
CA PHE A 52 -18.31 3.63 -1.90
C PHE A 52 -17.03 4.28 -1.35
N LEU A 53 -17.13 4.96 -0.22
CA LEU A 53 -15.98 5.59 0.45
C LEU A 53 -14.94 4.55 0.86
N VAL A 54 -15.37 3.45 1.47
CA VAL A 54 -14.49 2.33 1.86
C VAL A 54 -13.80 1.71 0.64
N THR A 55 -14.57 1.43 -0.41
CA THR A 55 -14.05 0.80 -1.63
C THR A 55 -13.03 1.71 -2.33
N SER A 56 -13.33 3.01 -2.45
CA SER A 56 -12.42 3.98 -3.05
C SER A 56 -11.16 4.20 -2.21
N ALA A 57 -11.27 4.21 -0.87
CA ALA A 57 -10.11 4.30 0.02
C ALA A 57 -9.17 3.10 -0.14
N PHE A 58 -9.69 1.87 -0.23
CA PHE A 58 -8.86 0.69 -0.51
C PHE A 58 -8.23 0.71 -1.89
N THR A 59 -8.97 1.15 -2.91
CA THR A 59 -8.43 1.32 -4.27
C THR A 59 -7.28 2.31 -4.27
N LEU A 60 -7.44 3.45 -3.61
CA LEU A 60 -6.40 4.47 -3.47
C LEU A 60 -5.18 3.92 -2.71
N ALA A 61 -5.40 3.21 -1.60
CA ALA A 61 -4.32 2.58 -0.84
C ALA A 61 -3.53 1.58 -1.70
N LYS A 62 -4.22 0.81 -2.55
CA LYS A 62 -3.59 -0.10 -3.50
C LYS A 62 -2.76 0.66 -4.53
N VAL A 63 -3.30 1.73 -5.12
CA VAL A 63 -2.56 2.57 -6.08
C VAL A 63 -1.28 3.13 -5.45
N ILE A 64 -1.35 3.64 -4.22
CA ILE A 64 -0.18 4.17 -3.50
C ILE A 64 0.86 3.06 -3.25
N ARG A 65 0.42 1.87 -2.82
CA ARG A 65 1.33 0.73 -2.61
C ARG A 65 1.98 0.28 -3.91
N ASP A 66 1.20 0.15 -4.98
CA ASP A 66 1.67 -0.28 -6.29
C ASP A 66 2.70 0.76 -6.85
N GLN A 67 2.52 2.06 -6.58
CA GLN A 67 3.51 3.11 -6.89
C GLN A 67 4.81 2.97 -6.09
N GLN A 68 4.73 2.68 -4.79
CA GLN A 68 5.91 2.46 -3.94
C GLN A 68 6.70 1.22 -4.38
N GLU A 69 6.02 0.12 -4.68
CA GLU A 69 6.64 -1.11 -5.19
C GLU A 69 7.33 -0.84 -6.54
N SER A 70 6.66 -0.15 -7.47
CA SER A 70 7.23 0.22 -8.78
C SER A 70 8.49 1.08 -8.65
N ALA A 71 8.47 2.12 -7.80
CA ALA A 71 9.62 2.97 -7.56
C ALA A 71 10.83 2.19 -7.01
N SER A 72 10.60 1.24 -6.10
CA SER A 72 11.66 0.39 -5.54
C SER A 72 12.27 -0.56 -6.57
N VAL A 73 11.46 -1.09 -7.50
CA VAL A 73 11.93 -1.99 -8.56
C VAL A 73 12.79 -1.26 -9.58
N HIS A 74 12.37 -0.04 -9.99
CA HIS A 74 13.15 0.79 -10.91
C HIS A 74 14.55 1.11 -10.36
N ALA A 75 14.65 1.50 -9.09
CA ALA A 75 15.94 1.78 -8.45
C ALA A 75 16.92 0.59 -8.50
N ARG A 76 16.42 -0.64 -8.31
CA ARG A 76 17.25 -1.87 -8.37
C ARG A 76 17.67 -2.22 -9.79
N ILE A 77 16.82 -1.95 -10.78
CA ILE A 77 17.15 -2.16 -12.19
C ILE A 77 18.22 -1.17 -12.63
N ASP A 78 18.11 0.09 -12.21
CA ASP A 78 19.09 1.12 -12.51
C ASP A 78 20.45 0.79 -11.87
N GLU A 79 20.46 0.33 -10.62
CA GLU A 79 21.68 -0.15 -9.95
C GLU A 79 22.34 -1.31 -10.70
N ALA A 80 21.57 -2.34 -11.08
CA ALA A 80 22.09 -3.49 -11.82
C ALA A 80 22.58 -3.12 -13.24
N ARG A 81 21.94 -2.14 -13.90
CA ARG A 81 22.39 -1.61 -15.19
C ARG A 81 23.66 -0.80 -15.06
N MET A 82 23.76 0.03 -14.02
CA MET A 82 24.97 0.79 -13.72
C MET A 82 26.14 -0.15 -13.42
N GLU A 83 25.92 -1.21 -12.62
CA GLU A 83 26.96 -2.21 -12.35
C GLU A 83 27.42 -2.94 -13.61
N LYS A 84 26.50 -3.30 -14.51
CA LYS A 84 26.89 -3.87 -15.81
C LYS A 84 27.72 -2.91 -16.66
N LEU A 85 27.32 -1.64 -16.74
CA LEU A 85 28.06 -0.63 -17.51
C LEU A 85 29.46 -0.42 -16.92
N ILE A 86 29.61 -0.42 -15.60
CA ILE A 86 30.92 -0.32 -14.92
C ILE A 86 31.76 -1.59 -15.17
N ALA A 87 31.15 -2.77 -15.13
CA ALA A 87 31.84 -4.04 -15.39
C ALA A 87 32.32 -4.18 -16.85
N GLU A 88 31.53 -3.68 -17.80
CA GLU A 88 31.84 -3.71 -19.23
C GLU A 88 32.87 -2.61 -19.61
N HIS A 89 32.87 -1.47 -18.92
CA HIS A 89 33.95 -0.47 -18.97
C HIS A 89 35.04 -0.76 -17.93
N ASN A 90 35.73 -1.90 -18.07
CA ASN A 90 36.96 -2.16 -17.33
C ASN A 90 38.20 -1.83 -18.18
N PRO A 91 38.81 -0.63 -18.04
CA PRO A 91 39.93 -0.18 -18.88
C PRO A 91 41.24 -0.96 -18.65
N PHE A 92 41.29 -1.94 -17.75
CA PHE A 92 42.51 -2.69 -17.42
C PHE A 92 42.71 -3.98 -18.24
N THR A 93 41.79 -4.35 -19.15
CA THR A 93 41.98 -5.52 -20.02
C THR A 93 42.54 -5.19 -21.41
N SER A 94 42.65 -3.91 -21.77
CA SER A 94 43.11 -3.46 -23.10
C SER A 94 44.59 -3.08 -23.14
N ALA A 95 45.37 -3.41 -22.10
CA ALA A 95 46.78 -3.05 -21.97
C ALA A 95 47.69 -4.29 -21.76
N SER A 96 47.46 -5.35 -22.53
CA SER A 96 48.41 -6.46 -22.70
C SER A 96 48.48 -6.89 -24.16
#